data_AF-A0A432NYH2-F1
#
_entry.id   AF-A0A432NYH2-F1
#
_cell.length_a   1.000
_cell.length_b   1.000
_cell.length_c   1.000
_cell.angle_alpha   90.00
_cell.angle_beta   90.00
_cell.angle_gamma   90.00
#
_symmetry.space_group_name_H-M   'P 1'
#
loop_
_entity.id
_entity.type
_entity.pdbx_description
1 polymer ?
#
loop_
_entity_poly.entity_id
_entity_poly.type
_entity_poly.pdbx_seq_one_letter_code
_entity_poly.pdbx_strand_id
1 'polypeptide(L)'
;MNYLLVFATVSLFLAAQSVAMAQVPPPIPLIPGPPGLPTVVMPPPPDAPPPSEEYSNEYDGRHYAWCARRYRSYSAYDNSFQPSRGPRRQCYSPYD
;
A
#
# COMPACT_ATOMS: atom_id res chain seq x y z
N MET A 1 -52.63 6.30 -22.61
CA MET A 1 -51.94 7.54 -22.16
C MET A 1 -50.62 7.26 -21.41
N ASN A 2 -50.57 6.29 -20.48
CA ASN A 2 -49.35 6.03 -19.68
C ASN A 2 -48.12 5.60 -20.49
N TYR A 3 -48.27 4.77 -21.52
CA TYR A 3 -47.13 4.32 -22.33
C TYR A 3 -46.46 5.46 -23.10
N LEU A 4 -47.22 6.42 -23.63
CA LEU A 4 -46.68 7.58 -24.34
C LEU A 4 -45.81 8.47 -23.44
N LEU A 5 -46.21 8.66 -22.18
CA LEU A 5 -45.40 9.40 -21.21
C LEU A 5 -44.11 8.66 -20.85
N VAL A 6 -44.14 7.33 -20.72
CA VAL A 6 -42.96 6.51 -20.46
C VAL A 6 -41.99 6.53 -21.66
N PHE A 7 -42.49 6.45 -22.88
CA PHE A 7 -41.65 6.55 -24.08
C PHE A 7 -41.01 7.93 -24.20
N ALA A 8 -41.74 9.00 -23.89
CA ALA A 8 -41.21 10.35 -23.91
C ALA A 8 -40.12 10.57 -22.85
N THR A 9 -40.32 10.09 -21.61
CA THR A 9 -39.33 10.24 -20.54
C THR A 9 -38.08 9.41 -20.78
N VAL A 10 -38.21 8.16 -21.24
CA VAL A 10 -37.05 7.31 -21.59
C VAL A 10 -36.28 7.92 -22.76
N SER A 11 -36.97 8.46 -23.78
CA SER A 11 -36.33 9.12 -24.93
C SER A 11 -35.57 10.39 -24.51
N LEU A 12 -36.16 11.20 -23.63
CA LEU A 12 -35.52 12.42 -23.10
C LEU A 12 -34.29 12.07 -22.25
N PHE A 13 -34.38 11.02 -21.42
CA PHE A 13 -33.28 10.55 -20.58
C PHE A 13 -32.14 9.98 -21.42
N LEU A 14 -32.46 9.21 -22.48
CA LEU A 14 -31.46 8.65 -23.39
C LEU A 14 -30.71 9.73 -24.17
N ALA A 15 -31.39 10.81 -24.58
CA ALA A 15 -30.79 11.93 -25.28
C ALA A 15 -29.91 12.83 -24.38
N ALA A 16 -30.12 12.82 -23.07
CA ALA A 16 -29.36 13.64 -22.11
C ALA A 16 -27.95 13.09 -21.78
N GLN A 17 -27.63 11.86 -22.19
CA GLN A 17 -26.37 11.19 -21.83
C GLN A 17 -25.16 11.62 -22.70
N SER A 18 -25.33 12.52 -23.66
CA SER A 18 -24.34 12.77 -24.73
C SER A 18 -23.31 13.88 -24.46
N VAL A 19 -23.31 14.55 -23.30
CA VAL A 19 -22.38 15.64 -23.01
C VAL A 19 -21.29 15.20 -22.02
N ALA A 20 -20.44 14.23 -22.39
CA ALA A 20 -19.33 13.87 -21.52
C ALA A 20 -18.15 13.15 -22.19
N MET A 21 -17.77 13.42 -23.44
CA MET A 21 -16.63 12.69 -24.04
C MET A 21 -15.70 13.59 -24.87
N ALA A 22 -15.04 14.56 -24.23
CA ALA A 22 -13.81 15.14 -24.78
C ALA A 22 -12.87 15.75 -23.72
N GLN A 23 -13.17 15.64 -22.43
CA GLN A 23 -12.26 16.08 -21.38
C GLN A 23 -11.27 14.96 -21.07
N VAL A 24 -10.41 14.61 -22.03
CA VAL A 24 -9.17 13.90 -21.70
C VAL A 24 -8.30 14.96 -21.02
N PRO A 25 -8.10 14.92 -19.70
CA PRO A 25 -7.16 15.84 -19.06
C PRO A 25 -5.81 15.67 -19.78
N PRO A 26 -5.09 16.78 -20.04
CA PRO A 26 -3.77 16.67 -20.66
C PRO A 26 -2.93 15.69 -19.86
N PRO A 27 -2.13 14.83 -20.51
CA PRO A 27 -1.27 13.89 -19.79
C PRO A 27 -0.39 14.70 -18.83
N ILE A 28 -0.47 14.38 -17.54
CA ILE A 28 0.41 14.98 -16.55
C ILE A 28 1.83 14.58 -16.97
N PRO A 29 2.73 15.54 -17.25
CA PRO A 29 4.11 15.20 -17.59
C PRO A 29 4.70 14.42 -16.42
N LEU A 30 5.14 13.18 -16.70
CA LEU A 30 5.88 12.36 -15.76
C LEU A 30 7.28 12.97 -15.61
N ILE A 31 7.38 14.06 -14.85
CA ILE A 31 8.66 14.54 -14.37
C ILE A 31 9.19 13.40 -13.50
N PRO A 32 10.39 12.85 -13.78
CA PRO A 32 11.03 11.94 -12.85
C PRO A 32 11.04 12.62 -11.49
N GLY A 33 10.35 12.04 -10.51
CA GLY A 33 10.38 12.56 -9.15
C GLY A 33 11.84 12.72 -8.73
N PRO A 34 12.15 13.67 -7.84
CA PRO A 34 13.49 13.73 -7.27
C PRO A 34 13.87 12.32 -6.81
N PRO A 35 15.13 11.88 -7.03
CA PRO A 35 15.57 10.59 -6.54
C PRO A 35 15.11 10.50 -5.10
N GLY A 36 14.25 9.52 -4.79
CA GLY A 36 13.77 9.33 -3.43
C GLY A 36 14.99 9.40 -2.53
N LEU A 37 14.90 10.17 -1.43
CA LEU A 37 15.96 10.20 -0.44
C LEU A 37 16.45 8.77 -0.29
N PRO A 38 17.76 8.49 -0.44
CA PRO A 38 18.25 7.15 -0.24
C PRO A 38 17.63 6.69 1.06
N THR A 39 16.87 5.60 1.03
CA THR A 39 16.36 5.00 2.27
C THR A 39 17.62 4.84 3.09
N VAL A 40 17.77 5.69 4.10
CA VAL A 40 18.88 5.54 5.02
C VAL A 40 18.53 4.22 5.67
N VAL A 41 19.14 3.16 5.16
CA VAL A 41 19.33 1.93 5.92
C VAL A 41 20.09 2.47 7.10
N MET A 42 19.38 2.77 8.19
CA MET A 42 20.00 3.20 9.42
C MET A 42 21.05 2.12 9.67
N PRO A 43 22.35 2.43 9.53
CA PRO A 43 23.35 1.44 9.89
C PRO A 43 23.04 1.05 11.33
N PRO A 44 23.13 -0.25 11.69
CA PRO A 44 23.01 -0.61 13.10
C PRO A 44 23.92 0.35 13.87
N PRO A 45 23.43 0.99 14.95
CA PRO A 45 24.20 2.00 15.65
C PRO A 45 25.58 1.40 15.95
N PRO A 46 26.68 2.05 15.55
CA PRO A 46 27.99 1.58 15.97
C PRO A 46 27.97 1.63 17.50
N ASP A 47 28.07 0.45 18.11
CA ASP A 47 28.05 0.23 19.56
C ASP A 47 26.68 0.36 20.25
N ALA A 48 25.57 0.01 19.56
CA ALA A 48 24.35 -0.32 20.30
C ALA A 48 24.69 -1.41 21.35
N PRO A 49 24.25 -1.24 22.63
CA PRO A 49 24.37 -2.33 23.60
C PRO A 49 23.75 -3.60 22.99
N PRO A 50 24.24 -4.81 23.35
CA PRO A 50 23.54 -6.04 22.94
C PRO A 50 22.07 -5.83 23.28
N PRO A 51 21.13 -6.23 22.39
CA PRO A 51 19.72 -6.00 22.63
C PRO A 51 19.45 -6.45 24.05
N SER A 52 19.04 -5.51 24.91
CA SER A 52 18.57 -5.89 26.23
C SER A 52 17.57 -7.01 26.00
N GLU A 53 17.55 -8.05 26.83
CA GLU A 53 16.56 -9.14 26.70
C GLU A 53 15.14 -8.56 26.54
N GLU A 54 14.92 -7.35 27.07
CA GLU A 54 13.75 -6.50 26.89
C GLU A 54 13.37 -6.20 25.41
N TYR A 55 14.30 -5.92 24.50
CA TYR A 55 13.99 -5.69 23.07
C TYR A 55 13.71 -6.98 22.30
N SER A 56 14.27 -8.10 22.77
CA SER A 56 14.00 -9.44 22.21
C SER A 56 12.69 -10.06 22.73
N ASN A 57 12.01 -9.39 23.66
CA ASN A 57 10.76 -9.85 24.29
C ASN A 57 9.52 -9.09 23.80
N GLU A 58 9.62 -8.20 22.82
CA GLU A 58 8.41 -7.54 22.29
C GLU A 58 7.53 -8.53 21.51
N TYR A 59 8.14 -9.56 20.93
CA TYR A 59 7.43 -10.67 20.28
C TYR A 59 8.11 -12.02 20.59
N ASP A 60 7.31 -13.06 20.77
CA ASP A 60 7.74 -14.44 20.96
C ASP A 60 8.46 -14.98 19.71
N GLY A 61 9.37 -15.94 19.91
CA GLY A 61 10.10 -16.59 18.82
C GLY A 61 9.21 -17.14 17.69
N ARG A 62 7.96 -17.52 18.00
CA ARG A 62 6.95 -17.98 17.04
C ARG A 62 6.50 -16.89 16.09
N HIS A 63 6.44 -15.62 16.52
CA HIS A 63 6.14 -14.47 15.66
C HIS A 63 7.20 -14.35 14.56
N TYR A 64 8.47 -14.29 14.94
CA TYR A 64 9.59 -14.20 14.01
C TYR A 64 9.62 -15.39 13.04
N ALA A 65 9.45 -16.60 13.55
CA ALA A 65 9.45 -17.82 12.75
C ALA A 65 8.27 -17.86 11.76
N TRP A 66 7.11 -17.33 12.13
CA TRP A 66 5.95 -17.22 11.25
C TRP A 66 6.17 -16.16 10.17
N CYS A 67 6.63 -14.96 10.54
CA CYS A 67 6.90 -13.87 9.61
C CYS A 67 7.97 -14.23 8.58
N ALA A 68 9.06 -14.87 9.01
CA ALA A 68 10.14 -15.32 8.12
C ALA A 68 9.68 -16.37 7.10
N ARG A 69 8.73 -17.25 7.48
CA ARG A 69 8.13 -18.22 6.56
C ARG A 69 7.13 -17.58 5.60
N ARG A 70 6.41 -16.55 6.05
CA ARG A 70 5.36 -15.88 5.29
C ARG A 70 5.89 -14.91 4.24
N TYR A 71 6.98 -14.21 4.56
CA TYR A 71 7.58 -13.18 3.71
C TYR A 71 9.07 -13.43 3.50
N ARG A 72 9.50 -13.61 2.24
CA ARG A 72 10.91 -13.88 1.90
C ARG A 72 11.87 -12.73 2.23
N SER A 73 11.35 -11.52 2.33
CA SER A 73 12.11 -10.27 2.58
C SER A 73 11.94 -9.76 4.02
N TYR A 74 11.50 -10.63 4.92
CA TYR A 74 11.32 -10.30 6.33
C TYR A 74 12.67 -10.02 7.00
N SER A 75 12.68 -8.97 7.83
CA SER A 75 13.77 -8.58 8.70
C SER A 75 13.28 -8.61 10.14
N ALA A 76 13.91 -9.45 10.97
CA ALA A 76 13.56 -9.58 12.39
C ALA A 76 14.02 -8.36 13.21
N TYR A 77 15.01 -7.61 12.72
CA TYR A 77 15.57 -6.45 13.42
C TYR A 77 14.55 -5.34 13.63
N ASP A 78 13.74 -5.05 12.61
CA ASP A 78 12.76 -3.96 12.59
C ASP A 78 11.33 -4.46 12.39
N ASN A 79 11.11 -5.78 12.54
CA ASN A 79 9.85 -6.49 12.31
C ASN A 79 9.17 -6.15 10.96
N SER A 80 9.94 -5.81 9.94
CA SER A 80 9.39 -5.34 8.67
C SER A 80 9.62 -6.32 7.52
N PHE A 81 8.79 -6.26 6.50
CA PHE A 81 8.98 -7.00 5.26
C PHE A 81 8.73 -6.10 4.04
N GLN A 82 9.31 -6.49 2.91
CA GLN A 82 9.11 -5.80 1.63
C GLN A 82 8.00 -6.51 0.82
N PRO A 83 6.80 -5.92 0.65
CA PRO A 83 5.79 -6.43 -0.27
C PRO A 83 6.28 -6.33 -1.73
N SER A 84 5.67 -7.09 -2.63
CA SER A 84 6.08 -7.16 -4.04
C SER A 84 6.09 -5.81 -4.75
N ARG A 85 5.33 -4.82 -4.24
CA ARG A 85 5.35 -3.42 -4.70
C ARG A 85 5.13 -2.51 -3.50
N GLY A 86 5.81 -1.36 -3.48
CA GLY A 86 5.63 -0.31 -2.48
C GLY A 86 6.70 -0.29 -1.39
N PRO A 87 6.49 0.44 -0.29
CA PRO A 87 7.44 0.53 0.83
C PRO A 87 7.38 -0.70 1.74
N ARG A 88 8.38 -0.87 2.62
CA ARG A 88 8.38 -1.90 3.68
C ARG A 88 7.20 -1.71 4.63
N ARG A 89 6.65 -2.81 5.14
CA ARG A 89 5.51 -2.83 6.07
C ARG A 89 5.84 -3.69 7.29
N GLN A 90 5.24 -3.35 8.44
CA GLN A 90 5.33 -4.15 9.65
C GLN A 90 4.65 -5.51 9.49
N CYS A 91 5.25 -6.55 10.07
CA CYS A 91 4.67 -7.88 10.15
C CYS A 91 3.79 -8.01 11.39
N TYR A 92 2.57 -8.50 11.20
CA TYR A 92 1.66 -8.84 12.28
C TYR A 92 1.43 -10.34 12.21
N SER A 93 1.94 -11.07 13.20
CA SER A 93 1.67 -12.50 13.34
C SER A 93 0.52 -12.71 14.34
N PRO A 94 -0.13 -13.88 14.31
CA PRO A 94 -1.14 -14.26 15.30
C PRO A 94 -0.53 -14.69 16.65
N TYR A 95 0.79 -14.59 16.81
CA TYR A 95 1.52 -14.90 18.03
C TYR A 95 2.05 -13.60 18.62
N ASP A 96 1.80 -13.40 19.91
CA ASP A 96 2.47 -12.41 20.74
C ASP A 96 3.78 -13.00 21.25
#